data_AF-A0A7V1AFM1-F1
#
_entry.id   AF-A0A7V1AFM1-F1
#
_cell.length_a   1.000
_cell.length_b   1.000
_cell.length_c   1.000
_cell.angle_alpha   90.00
_cell.angle_beta   90.00
_cell.angle_gamma   90.00
#
_symmetry.space_group_name_H-M   'P 1'
#
loop_
_entity.id
_entity.type
_entity.pdbx_description
1 polymer ?
#
loop_
_entity_poly.entity_id
_entity_poly.type
_entity_poly.pdbx_seq_one_letter_code
_entity_poly.pdbx_strand_id
1 'polypeptide(L)'
;MVTVEDAKEVTDSIVKRLRPVSVILFGSIAREGVGTDLDLLVITDDKSGAAGDANLLLHKCLKRFYKKFPIDPFIIPQSLLNKYYSKGSPFLRLITKEGRVLYMKDAVKEWIKHSGDELNMAVYLLQGGFFKGACYHAQQSIEKSIKAGLLNKAWELEKTHSIERLIAIGKDYKIRLKLSDEEMVFIDSIYRGRYPAEAGLLPLGEPSKADAEKAVNIAKRISKQIQAALKK
;
A
#
# COMPACT_ATOMS: atom_id res chain seq x y z
N MET A 1 21.53 19.54 -5.42
CA MET A 1 21.23 18.12 -5.13
C MET A 1 19.76 17.93 -5.38
N VAL A 2 19.41 16.79 -5.98
CA VAL A 2 18.03 16.42 -6.26
C VAL A 2 17.43 15.76 -5.01
N THR A 3 16.18 16.06 -4.69
CA THR A 3 15.50 15.53 -3.50
C THR A 3 14.33 14.59 -3.83
N VAL A 4 13.74 13.98 -2.80
CA VAL A 4 12.48 13.24 -2.94
C VAL A 4 11.33 14.15 -3.41
N GLU A 5 11.31 15.42 -2.98
CA GLU A 5 10.30 16.39 -3.40
C GLU A 5 10.41 16.70 -4.91
N ASP A 6 11.64 16.83 -5.43
CA ASP A 6 11.87 16.94 -6.88
C ASP A 6 11.34 15.70 -7.61
N ALA A 7 11.59 14.50 -7.07
CA ALA A 7 11.10 13.26 -7.64
C ALA A 7 9.56 13.18 -7.67
N LYS A 8 8.89 13.69 -6.62
CA LYS A 8 7.42 13.83 -6.58
C LYS A 8 6.92 14.82 -7.64
N GLU A 9 7.57 15.98 -7.80
CA GLU A 9 7.21 16.99 -8.84
C GLU A 9 7.33 16.41 -10.26
N VAL A 10 8.40 15.66 -10.51
CA VAL A 10 8.62 14.96 -11.79
C VAL A 10 7.55 13.90 -12.02
N THR A 11 7.26 13.09 -10.99
CA THR A 11 6.23 12.05 -11.03
C THR A 11 4.86 12.62 -11.38
N ASP A 12 4.45 13.74 -10.77
CA ASP A 12 3.18 14.40 -11.08
C ASP A 12 3.07 14.81 -12.56
N SER A 13 4.17 15.24 -13.18
CA SER A 13 4.24 15.56 -14.61
C SER A 13 4.00 14.31 -15.47
N ILE A 14 4.63 13.20 -15.11
CA ILE A 14 4.50 11.91 -15.79
C ILE A 14 3.05 11.41 -15.66
N VAL A 15 2.50 11.41 -14.45
CA VAL A 15 1.15 10.91 -14.17
C VAL A 15 0.07 11.65 -14.97
N LYS A 16 0.15 12.98 -15.04
CA LYS A 16 -0.84 13.80 -15.75
C LYS A 16 -0.91 13.51 -17.25
N ARG A 17 0.22 13.18 -17.88
CA ARG A 17 0.33 13.07 -19.35
C ARG A 17 0.42 11.61 -19.83
N LEU A 18 1.27 10.81 -19.19
CA LEU A 18 1.53 9.43 -19.58
C LEU A 18 0.52 8.45 -18.95
N ARG A 19 -0.10 8.81 -17.82
CA ARG A 19 -1.03 7.95 -17.07
C ARG A 19 -0.49 6.53 -16.85
N PRO A 20 0.73 6.39 -16.28
CA PRO A 20 1.37 5.09 -16.09
C PRO A 20 0.58 4.21 -15.12
N VAL A 21 0.92 2.93 -15.05
CA VAL A 21 0.47 2.01 -14.00
C VAL A 21 1.20 2.31 -12.69
N SER A 22 2.50 2.62 -12.73
CA SER A 22 3.29 2.92 -11.54
C SER A 22 4.53 3.74 -11.88
N VAL A 23 5.00 4.54 -10.93
CA VAL A 23 6.28 5.24 -10.98
C VAL A 23 7.04 4.93 -9.71
N ILE A 24 8.25 4.40 -9.86
CA ILE A 24 9.11 3.95 -8.76
C ILE A 24 10.43 4.71 -8.84
N LEU A 25 10.79 5.39 -7.76
CA LEU A 25 12.10 5.99 -7.55
C LEU A 25 13.06 4.92 -7.07
N PHE A 26 14.26 4.87 -7.64
CA PHE A 26 15.34 4.00 -7.15
C PHE A 26 16.66 4.78 -7.04
N GLY A 27 17.78 4.09 -6.79
CA GLY A 27 19.09 4.73 -6.75
C GLY A 27 19.38 5.49 -5.45
N SER A 28 20.22 6.51 -5.52
CA SER A 28 20.71 7.28 -4.37
C SER A 28 19.56 8.00 -3.63
N ILE A 29 18.70 8.72 -4.36
CA ILE A 29 17.57 9.46 -3.77
C ILE A 29 16.60 8.52 -3.05
N ALA A 30 16.34 7.32 -3.59
CA ALA A 30 15.51 6.33 -2.91
C ALA A 30 16.11 5.84 -1.58
N ARG A 31 17.44 5.77 -1.47
CA ARG A 31 18.11 5.30 -0.25
C ARG A 31 18.31 6.42 0.76
N GLU A 32 18.82 7.56 0.30
CA GLU A 32 19.37 8.64 1.13
C GLU A 32 18.46 9.88 1.18
N GLY A 33 17.44 9.95 0.33
CA GLY A 33 16.52 11.09 0.22
C GLY A 33 17.06 12.26 -0.61
N VAL A 34 18.35 12.25 -0.93
CA VAL A 34 19.03 13.22 -1.79
C VAL A 34 20.00 12.52 -2.73
N GLY A 35 20.32 13.15 -3.87
CA GLY A 35 21.22 12.58 -4.87
C GLY A 35 21.69 13.57 -5.92
N THR A 36 22.49 13.08 -6.85
CA THR A 36 23.03 13.83 -8.00
C THR A 36 22.13 13.78 -9.23
N ASP A 37 21.35 12.71 -9.35
CA ASP A 37 20.61 12.29 -10.52
C ASP A 37 19.32 11.57 -10.09
N LEU A 38 18.31 11.63 -10.94
CA LEU A 38 16.98 11.10 -10.67
C LEU A 38 16.71 9.82 -11.47
N ASP A 39 16.80 8.68 -10.80
CA ASP A 39 16.50 7.35 -11.34
C ASP A 39 15.01 7.01 -11.20
N LEU A 40 14.30 6.79 -12.31
CA LEU A 40 12.88 6.46 -12.30
C LEU A 40 12.57 5.21 -13.11
N LEU A 41 11.79 4.29 -12.54
CA LEU A 41 11.15 3.20 -13.28
C LEU A 41 9.68 3.54 -13.48
N VAL A 42 9.27 3.69 -14.74
CA VAL A 42 7.91 4.02 -15.17
C VAL A 42 7.28 2.80 -15.81
N ILE A 43 6.25 2.26 -15.16
CA ILE A 43 5.53 1.08 -15.63
C ILE A 43 4.29 1.55 -16.37
N THR A 44 4.12 1.13 -17.63
CA THR A 44 2.96 1.48 -18.48
C THR A 44 2.02 0.29 -18.64
N ASP A 45 0.78 0.57 -19.05
CA ASP A 45 -0.13 -0.53 -19.43
C ASP A 45 0.28 -1.08 -20.81
N ASP A 46 -0.12 -2.32 -21.11
CA ASP A 46 0.23 -2.95 -22.38
C ASP A 46 -0.57 -2.42 -23.58
N LYS A 47 -1.59 -1.58 -23.33
CA LYS A 47 -2.52 -1.03 -24.35
C LYS A 47 -2.15 0.38 -24.79
N SER A 48 -1.27 1.06 -24.07
CA SER A 48 -0.89 2.46 -24.25
C SER A 48 0.19 2.57 -25.34
N GLY A 49 -0.20 2.21 -26.56
CA GLY A 49 0.52 2.49 -27.82
C GLY A 49 1.83 1.73 -28.00
N ALA A 50 2.30 1.63 -29.24
CA ALA A 50 3.59 1.03 -29.55
C ALA A 50 4.69 1.69 -28.70
N ALA A 51 5.65 0.91 -28.18
CA ALA A 51 6.67 1.36 -27.23
C ALA A 51 7.41 2.68 -27.59
N GLY A 52 7.40 3.09 -28.87
CA GLY A 52 7.91 4.38 -29.34
C GLY A 52 7.13 5.60 -28.84
N ASP A 53 5.80 5.54 -28.75
CA ASP A 53 4.96 6.68 -28.36
C ASP A 53 5.10 6.99 -26.87
N ALA A 54 5.15 5.96 -26.02
CA ALA A 54 5.30 6.11 -24.59
C ALA A 54 6.67 6.73 -24.21
N ASN A 55 7.76 6.30 -24.87
CA ASN A 55 9.09 6.88 -24.70
C ASN A 55 9.12 8.36 -25.09
N LEU A 56 8.55 8.71 -26.25
CA LEU A 56 8.50 10.10 -26.71
C LEU A 56 7.66 10.98 -25.76
N LEU A 57 6.52 10.47 -25.29
CA LEU A 57 5.70 11.16 -24.31
C LEU A 57 6.44 11.36 -22.99
N LEU A 58 7.16 10.35 -22.50
CA LEU A 58 7.96 10.47 -21.29
C LEU A 58 9.04 11.54 -21.43
N HIS A 59 9.80 11.54 -22.53
CA HIS A 59 10.78 12.60 -22.81
C HIS A 59 10.14 13.99 -22.84
N LYS A 60 8.96 14.15 -23.44
CA LYS A 60 8.22 15.43 -23.40
C LYS A 60 7.84 15.84 -21.98
N CYS A 61 7.46 14.89 -21.12
CA CYS A 61 7.14 15.15 -19.71
C CYS A 61 8.36 15.62 -18.91
N LEU A 62 9.54 15.08 -19.24
CA LEU A 62 10.80 15.33 -18.54
C LEU A 62 11.57 16.56 -19.07
N LYS A 63 11.29 17.02 -20.30
CA LYS A 63 12.01 18.11 -21.00
C LYS A 63 12.29 19.33 -20.13
N ARG A 64 11.31 19.78 -19.33
CA ARG A 64 11.43 20.98 -18.48
C ARG A 64 12.30 20.79 -17.24
N PHE A 65 12.59 19.54 -16.85
CA PHE A 65 13.34 19.19 -15.65
C PHE A 65 14.81 18.89 -15.93
N TYR A 66 15.17 18.47 -17.15
CA TYR A 66 16.56 18.24 -17.55
C TYR A 66 17.48 19.47 -17.38
N LYS A 67 16.92 20.68 -17.36
CA LYS A 67 17.68 21.91 -17.06
C LYS A 67 18.01 22.09 -15.57
N LYS A 68 17.29 21.39 -14.68
CA LYS A 68 17.46 21.47 -13.23
C LYS A 68 18.48 20.43 -12.75
N PHE A 69 18.37 19.20 -13.26
CA PHE A 69 19.19 18.06 -12.84
C PHE A 69 19.12 16.89 -13.86
N PRO A 70 20.08 15.95 -13.84
CA PRO A 70 20.04 14.71 -14.61
C PRO A 70 18.86 13.82 -14.21
N ILE A 71 18.24 13.14 -15.19
CA ILE A 71 17.12 12.23 -14.98
C ILE A 71 17.33 11.01 -15.88
N ASP A 72 17.37 9.83 -15.28
CA ASP A 72 17.55 8.55 -15.95
C ASP A 72 16.29 7.69 -15.83
N PRO A 73 15.33 7.86 -16.76
CA PRO A 73 14.09 7.10 -16.75
C PRO A 73 14.23 5.75 -17.48
N PHE A 74 13.76 4.69 -16.85
CA PHE A 74 13.43 3.42 -17.49
C PHE A 74 11.92 3.32 -17.66
N ILE A 75 11.45 3.10 -18.88
CA ILE A 75 10.03 2.84 -19.15
C ILE A 75 9.83 1.40 -19.62
N ILE A 76 8.82 0.73 -19.07
CA ILE A 76 8.55 -0.67 -19.37
C ILE A 76 7.05 -0.99 -19.35
N PRO A 77 6.51 -1.74 -20.33
CA PRO A 77 5.14 -2.27 -20.25
C PRO A 77 5.01 -3.32 -19.14
N GLN A 78 3.85 -3.38 -18.50
CA GLN A 78 3.60 -4.29 -17.38
C GLN A 78 3.82 -5.77 -17.73
N SER A 79 3.42 -6.23 -18.93
CA SER A 79 3.66 -7.61 -19.37
C SER A 79 5.15 -7.96 -19.45
N LEU A 80 5.98 -7.02 -19.91
CA LEU A 80 7.41 -7.22 -20.06
C LEU A 80 8.13 -7.18 -18.69
N LEU A 81 7.68 -6.30 -17.79
CA LEU A 81 8.13 -6.27 -16.40
C LEU A 81 7.90 -7.64 -15.74
N ASN A 82 6.69 -8.18 -15.85
CA ASN A 82 6.33 -9.49 -15.29
C ASN A 82 7.21 -10.60 -15.88
N LYS A 83 7.44 -10.60 -17.20
CA LYS A 83 8.33 -11.56 -17.87
C LYS A 83 9.76 -11.50 -17.32
N TYR A 84 10.33 -10.31 -17.12
CA TYR A 84 11.67 -10.17 -16.56
C TYR A 84 11.73 -10.53 -15.08
N TYR A 85 10.67 -10.23 -14.32
CA TYR A 85 10.58 -10.62 -12.92
C TYR A 85 10.60 -12.14 -12.77
N SER A 86 9.77 -12.86 -13.54
CA SER A 86 9.74 -14.34 -13.53
C SER A 86 11.05 -14.98 -13.99
N LYS A 87 11.88 -14.27 -14.76
CA LYS A 87 13.23 -14.71 -15.16
C LYS A 87 14.31 -14.37 -14.15
N GLY A 88 13.96 -13.80 -13.00
CA GLY A 88 14.92 -13.47 -11.94
C GLY A 88 15.80 -12.27 -12.25
N SER A 89 15.28 -11.26 -12.95
CA SER A 89 16.03 -10.03 -13.28
C SER A 89 16.71 -9.42 -12.04
N PRO A 90 18.05 -9.30 -12.03
CA PRO A 90 18.79 -8.68 -10.92
C PRO A 90 18.38 -7.22 -10.69
N PHE A 91 18.09 -6.49 -11.77
CA PHE A 91 17.61 -5.10 -11.69
C PHE A 91 16.27 -5.02 -10.96
N LEU A 92 15.29 -5.85 -11.32
CA LEU A 92 13.99 -5.83 -10.64
C LEU A 92 14.07 -6.30 -9.19
N ARG A 93 15.02 -7.19 -8.87
CA ARG A 93 15.33 -7.55 -7.49
C ARG A 93 15.87 -6.36 -6.69
N LEU A 94 16.71 -5.52 -7.29
CA LEU A 94 17.18 -4.26 -6.68
C LEU A 94 16.01 -3.31 -6.43
N ILE A 95 15.17 -3.07 -7.44
CA ILE A 95 13.97 -2.22 -7.33
C ILE A 95 13.05 -2.71 -6.21
N THR A 96 12.86 -4.02 -6.07
CA THR A 96 12.03 -4.60 -4.99
C THR A 96 12.61 -4.31 -3.60
N LYS A 97 13.94 -4.24 -3.48
CA LYS A 97 14.63 -4.04 -2.19
C LYS A 97 14.72 -2.57 -1.80
N GLU A 98 14.99 -1.69 -2.77
CA GLU A 98 15.40 -0.31 -2.52
C GLU A 98 14.45 0.74 -3.12
N GLY A 99 13.57 0.31 -4.02
CA GLY A 99 12.65 1.21 -4.72
C GLY A 99 11.61 1.83 -3.79
N ARG A 100 11.34 3.13 -3.99
CA ARG A 100 10.22 3.85 -3.38
C ARG A 100 9.15 4.07 -4.43
N VAL A 101 7.96 3.51 -4.21
CA VAL A 101 6.80 3.77 -5.08
C VAL A 101 6.37 5.22 -4.87
N LEU A 102 6.50 6.05 -5.90
CA LEU A 102 6.04 7.43 -5.90
C LEU A 102 4.60 7.55 -6.39
N TYR A 103 4.17 6.64 -7.26
CA TYR A 103 2.79 6.58 -7.76
C TYR A 103 2.40 5.15 -8.10
N MET A 104 1.14 4.80 -7.85
CA MET A 104 0.51 3.58 -8.33
C MET A 104 -0.94 3.88 -8.73
N LYS A 105 -1.30 3.51 -9.96
CA LYS A 105 -2.65 3.64 -10.49
C LYS A 105 -3.60 2.76 -9.68
N ASP A 106 -4.76 3.33 -9.36
CA ASP A 106 -5.84 2.65 -8.61
C ASP A 106 -5.39 2.04 -7.26
N ALA A 107 -4.34 2.58 -6.63
CA ALA A 107 -3.80 2.06 -5.37
C ALA A 107 -4.89 1.86 -4.31
N VAL A 108 -5.74 2.86 -4.08
CA VAL A 108 -6.86 2.78 -3.12
C VAL A 108 -7.78 1.59 -3.42
N LYS A 109 -8.09 1.36 -4.70
CA LYS A 109 -8.95 0.25 -5.13
C LYS A 109 -8.31 -1.11 -4.85
N GLU A 110 -7.02 -1.27 -5.12
CA GLU A 110 -6.28 -2.49 -4.79
C GLU A 110 -6.20 -2.71 -3.28
N TRP A 111 -5.99 -1.66 -2.48
CA TRP A 111 -6.03 -1.75 -1.01
C TRP A 111 -7.40 -2.20 -0.49
N ILE A 112 -8.50 -1.69 -1.06
CA ILE A 112 -9.86 -2.12 -0.71
C ILE A 112 -10.13 -3.57 -1.14
N LYS A 113 -9.65 -3.97 -2.32
CA LYS A 113 -9.76 -5.35 -2.77
C LYS A 113 -9.04 -6.28 -1.80
N HIS A 114 -7.78 -5.98 -1.48
CA HIS A 114 -7.00 -6.78 -0.53
C HIS A 114 -7.65 -6.82 0.86
N SER A 115 -8.20 -5.72 1.36
CA SER A 115 -8.91 -5.75 2.66
C SER A 115 -10.18 -6.60 2.61
N GLY A 116 -10.88 -6.61 1.47
CA GLY A 116 -12.01 -7.52 1.22
C GLY A 116 -11.59 -8.99 1.19
N ASP A 117 -10.48 -9.33 0.54
CA ASP A 117 -9.96 -10.69 0.48
C ASP A 117 -9.57 -11.19 1.88
N GLU A 118 -8.94 -10.35 2.71
CA GLU A 118 -8.67 -10.65 4.13
C GLU A 118 -9.96 -10.92 4.91
N LEU A 119 -11.01 -10.12 4.70
CA LEU A 119 -12.28 -10.33 5.38
C LEU A 119 -12.94 -11.66 4.98
N ASN A 120 -12.89 -12.00 3.70
CA ASN A 120 -13.41 -13.27 3.20
C ASN A 120 -12.65 -14.46 3.79
N MET A 121 -11.32 -14.37 3.86
CA MET A 121 -10.47 -15.36 4.53
C MET A 121 -10.81 -15.50 6.02
N ALA A 122 -11.01 -14.39 6.72
CA ALA A 122 -11.39 -14.41 8.13
C ALA A 122 -12.72 -15.12 8.36
N VAL A 123 -13.72 -14.88 7.49
CA VAL A 123 -15.02 -15.56 7.54
C VAL A 123 -14.89 -17.05 7.26
N TYR A 124 -14.12 -17.44 6.25
CA TYR A 124 -13.91 -18.84 5.89
C TYR A 124 -13.22 -19.63 7.02
N LEU A 125 -12.17 -19.05 7.62
CA LEU A 125 -11.44 -19.67 8.74
C LEU A 125 -12.29 -19.79 10.01
N LEU A 126 -13.15 -18.81 10.28
CA LEU A 126 -14.10 -18.87 11.39
C LEU A 126 -15.07 -20.06 11.21
N GLN A 127 -15.60 -20.25 10.01
CA GLN A 127 -16.48 -21.38 9.69
C GLN A 127 -15.76 -22.72 9.81
N GLY A 128 -14.48 -22.78 9.42
CA GLY A 128 -13.63 -23.96 9.53
C GLY A 128 -13.08 -24.26 10.92
N GLY A 129 -13.38 -23.44 11.95
CA GLY A 129 -12.89 -23.64 13.31
C GLY A 129 -11.45 -23.17 13.56
N PHE A 130 -10.83 -22.45 12.61
CA PHE A 130 -9.47 -21.94 12.71
C PHE A 130 -9.45 -20.54 13.32
N PHE A 131 -9.81 -20.43 14.61
CA PHE A 131 -10.08 -19.14 15.28
C PHE A 131 -8.90 -18.18 15.31
N LYS A 132 -7.68 -18.68 15.55
CA LYS A 132 -6.45 -17.87 15.48
C LYS A 132 -6.26 -17.22 14.11
N GLY A 133 -6.45 -18.00 13.05
CA GLY A 133 -6.38 -17.51 11.68
C GLY A 133 -7.49 -16.51 11.36
N ALA A 134 -8.71 -16.78 11.82
CA ALA A 134 -9.84 -15.87 11.66
C ALA A 134 -9.59 -14.50 12.33
N CYS A 135 -9.10 -14.49 13.57
CA CYS A 135 -8.68 -13.27 14.27
C CYS A 135 -7.61 -12.50 13.48
N TYR A 136 -6.57 -13.20 13.03
CA TYR A 136 -5.47 -12.59 12.29
C TYR A 136 -5.94 -11.89 11.01
N HIS A 137 -6.68 -12.60 10.16
CA HIS A 137 -7.18 -12.05 8.91
C HIS A 137 -8.22 -10.93 9.15
N ALA A 138 -8.99 -10.99 10.24
CA ALA A 138 -9.87 -9.89 10.63
C ALA A 138 -9.07 -8.62 10.99
N GLN A 139 -7.99 -8.73 11.75
CA GLN A 139 -7.10 -7.59 12.05
C GLN A 139 -6.47 -7.02 10.78
N GLN A 140 -5.98 -7.88 9.86
CA GLN A 140 -5.43 -7.45 8.58
C GLN A 140 -6.45 -6.72 7.70
N SER A 141 -7.69 -7.23 7.65
CA SER A 141 -8.81 -6.56 6.97
C SER A 141 -9.07 -5.16 7.54
N ILE A 142 -9.09 -5.01 8.87
CA ILE A 142 -9.30 -3.72 9.54
C ILE A 142 -8.17 -2.76 9.16
N GLU A 143 -6.91 -3.16 9.35
CA GLU A 143 -5.72 -2.35 9.08
C GLU A 143 -5.70 -1.85 7.63
N LYS A 144 -5.85 -2.77 6.66
CA LYS A 144 -5.83 -2.45 5.23
C LYS A 144 -6.99 -1.54 4.83
N SER A 145 -8.18 -1.74 5.41
CA SER A 145 -9.34 -0.88 5.16
C SER A 145 -9.10 0.56 5.64
N ILE A 146 -8.55 0.74 6.85
CA ILE A 146 -8.27 2.08 7.37
C ILE A 146 -7.20 2.78 6.53
N LYS A 147 -6.12 2.07 6.19
CA LYS A 147 -5.07 2.58 5.30
C LYS A 147 -5.61 2.97 3.93
N ALA A 148 -6.53 2.19 3.35
CA ALA A 148 -7.18 2.55 2.10
C ALA A 148 -7.95 3.88 2.20
N GLY A 149 -8.70 4.07 3.29
CA GLY A 149 -9.40 5.32 3.57
C GLY A 149 -8.44 6.52 3.69
N LEU A 150 -7.34 6.36 4.42
CA LEU A 150 -6.30 7.37 4.59
C LEU A 150 -5.61 7.73 3.26
N LEU A 151 -5.23 6.72 2.47
CA LEU A 151 -4.63 6.91 1.14
C LEU A 151 -5.57 7.69 0.21
N ASN A 152 -6.88 7.45 0.28
CA ASN A 152 -7.87 8.22 -0.48
C ASN A 152 -7.93 9.70 -0.07
N LYS A 153 -7.40 10.06 1.11
CA LYS A 153 -7.25 11.43 1.59
C LYS A 153 -5.82 11.94 1.48
N ALA A 154 -5.02 11.34 0.59
CA ALA A 154 -3.62 11.71 0.32
C ALA A 154 -2.67 11.59 1.52
N TRP A 155 -3.00 10.75 2.50
CA TRP A 155 -2.06 10.40 3.56
C TRP A 155 -0.84 9.64 2.98
N GLU A 156 0.34 9.95 3.48
CA GLU A 156 1.55 9.20 3.16
C GLU A 156 1.62 7.91 3.99
N LEU A 157 1.75 6.76 3.32
CA LEU A 157 1.70 5.45 3.97
C LEU A 157 2.83 5.26 5.00
N GLU A 158 2.46 5.17 6.28
CA GLU A 158 3.38 4.78 7.35
C GLU A 158 3.42 3.26 7.57
N LYS A 159 4.61 2.75 7.88
CA LYS A 159 4.81 1.35 8.33
C LYS A 159 4.38 1.20 9.79
N THR A 160 3.08 1.07 10.02
CA THR A 160 2.50 0.77 11.34
C THR A 160 1.40 -0.28 11.23
N HIS A 161 1.21 -1.04 12.31
CA HIS A 161 0.17 -2.07 12.45
C HIS A 161 -0.82 -1.79 13.58
N SER A 162 -0.64 -0.68 14.32
CA SER A 162 -1.55 -0.30 15.40
C SER A 162 -2.81 0.35 14.84
N ILE A 163 -3.95 -0.27 15.12
CA ILE A 163 -5.28 0.27 14.81
C ILE A 163 -5.52 1.54 15.60
N GLU A 164 -5.10 1.61 16.86
CA GLU A 164 -5.23 2.82 17.67
C GLU A 164 -4.53 4.02 17.02
N ARG A 165 -3.28 3.83 16.58
CA ARG A 165 -2.54 4.88 15.84
C ARG A 165 -3.25 5.26 14.55
N LEU A 166 -3.70 4.28 13.76
CA LEU A 166 -4.39 4.54 12.49
C LEU A 166 -5.72 5.28 12.68
N ILE A 167 -6.45 5.00 13.77
CA ILE A 167 -7.68 5.71 14.14
C ILE A 167 -7.38 7.14 14.56
N ALA A 168 -6.32 7.37 15.35
CA ALA A 168 -5.89 8.70 15.74
C ALA A 168 -5.54 9.55 14.51
N ILE A 169 -4.71 9.03 13.60
CA ILE A 169 -4.37 9.69 12.32
C ILE A 169 -5.65 9.93 11.51
N GLY A 170 -6.56 8.95 11.45
CA GLY A 170 -7.84 9.05 10.74
C GLY A 170 -8.66 10.29 11.11
N LYS A 171 -8.61 10.74 12.38
CA LYS A 171 -9.32 11.93 12.84
C LYS A 171 -8.84 13.19 12.12
N ASP A 172 -7.53 13.34 11.90
CA ASP A 172 -6.92 14.48 11.19
C ASP A 172 -7.35 14.52 9.72
N TYR A 173 -7.56 13.35 9.12
CA TYR A 173 -8.06 13.17 7.76
C TYR A 173 -9.59 13.17 7.64
N LYS A 174 -10.31 13.55 8.71
CA LYS A 174 -11.79 13.58 8.80
C LYS A 174 -12.45 12.22 8.58
N ILE A 175 -11.74 11.13 8.85
CA ILE A 175 -12.26 9.75 8.83
C ILE A 175 -12.67 9.38 10.25
N ARG A 176 -13.99 9.31 10.48
CA ARG A 176 -14.56 8.95 11.79
C ARG A 176 -15.08 7.53 11.75
N LEU A 177 -14.39 6.63 12.43
CA LEU A 177 -14.75 5.22 12.56
C LEU A 177 -15.31 4.94 13.95
N LYS A 178 -16.35 4.11 14.02
CA LYS A 178 -16.95 3.64 15.26
C LYS A 178 -16.24 2.37 15.74
N LEU A 179 -15.22 2.55 16.57
CA LEU A 179 -14.58 1.54 17.41
C LEU A 179 -14.54 2.06 18.85
N SER A 180 -14.84 1.21 19.83
CA SER A 180 -14.57 1.53 21.24
C SER A 180 -13.10 1.30 21.59
N ASP A 181 -12.65 1.87 22.71
CA ASP A 181 -11.28 1.66 23.21
C ASP A 181 -11.01 0.18 23.51
N GLU A 182 -11.98 -0.53 24.08
CA GLU A 182 -11.91 -1.98 24.30
C GLU A 182 -11.76 -2.78 23.00
N GLU A 183 -12.46 -2.39 21.93
CA GLU A 183 -12.33 -3.03 20.63
C GLU A 183 -10.95 -2.75 20.01
N MET A 184 -10.40 -1.55 20.16
CA MET A 184 -9.06 -1.21 19.68
C MET A 184 -8.00 -2.05 20.39
N VAL A 185 -8.03 -2.12 21.73
CA VAL A 185 -7.10 -2.94 22.53
C VAL A 185 -7.21 -4.41 22.15
N PHE A 186 -8.43 -4.92 21.97
CA PHE A 186 -8.67 -6.29 21.54
C PHE A 186 -8.10 -6.60 20.15
N ILE A 187 -8.24 -5.69 19.18
CA ILE A 187 -7.72 -5.93 17.82
C ILE A 187 -6.19 -5.79 17.76
N ASP A 188 -5.60 -4.80 18.42
CA ASP A 188 -4.14 -4.59 18.41
C ASP A 188 -3.38 -5.73 19.10
N SER A 189 -4.02 -6.39 20.06
CA SER A 189 -3.43 -7.53 20.75
C SER A 189 -3.43 -8.83 19.94
N ILE A 190 -4.33 -9.00 18.97
CA ILE A 190 -4.27 -10.11 17.99
C ILE A 190 -2.96 -10.10 17.21
N TYR A 191 -2.48 -8.91 16.83
CA TYR A 191 -1.23 -8.75 16.07
C TYR A 191 0.01 -9.18 16.88
N ARG A 192 -0.02 -8.96 18.19
CA ARG A 192 1.04 -9.34 19.15
C ARG A 192 1.06 -10.85 19.42
N GLY A 193 -0.11 -11.50 19.48
CA GLY A 193 -0.24 -12.95 19.70
C GLY A 193 0.33 -13.88 18.60
N ARG A 194 1.11 -13.36 17.64
CA ARG A 194 1.69 -14.12 16.51
C ARG A 194 3.02 -14.80 16.83
N TYR A 195 3.73 -14.35 17.87
CA TYR A 195 5.00 -14.96 18.27
C TYR A 195 4.80 -15.92 19.43
N PRO A 196 5.42 -17.12 19.45
CA PRO A 196 5.34 -18.05 20.58
C PRO A 196 5.81 -17.43 21.91
N ALA A 197 6.75 -16.49 21.88
CA ALA A 197 7.19 -15.74 23.08
C ALA A 197 6.18 -14.66 23.53
N GLU A 198 5.29 -14.23 22.63
CA GLU A 198 4.16 -13.34 22.92
C GLU A 198 2.84 -14.11 23.04
N ALA A 199 2.86 -15.45 22.86
CA ALA A 199 1.76 -16.33 23.19
C ALA A 199 1.60 -16.31 24.71
N GLY A 200 0.72 -15.43 25.18
CA GLY A 200 0.57 -15.10 26.59
C GLY A 200 0.53 -13.59 26.90
N LEU A 201 0.82 -12.72 25.92
CA LEU A 201 0.75 -11.25 26.08
C LEU A 201 -0.60 -10.64 25.63
N LEU A 202 -1.60 -11.50 25.40
CA LEU A 202 -2.88 -11.41 26.09
C LEU A 202 -3.03 -12.62 27.03
N PRO A 203 -3.62 -12.45 28.22
CA PRO A 203 -3.60 -13.44 29.32
C PRO A 203 -4.50 -14.68 29.11
N LEU A 204 -4.91 -15.03 27.89
CA LEU A 204 -6.02 -15.98 27.66
C LEU A 204 -5.71 -17.20 26.76
N GLY A 205 -4.49 -17.35 26.25
CA GLY A 205 -4.14 -18.51 25.41
C GLY A 205 -4.65 -18.42 23.98
N GLU A 206 -5.01 -19.56 23.38
CA GLU A 206 -5.52 -19.61 21.99
C GLU A 206 -6.91 -18.95 21.88
N PRO A 207 -7.18 -18.13 20.84
CA PRO A 207 -8.46 -17.44 20.69
C PRO A 207 -9.64 -18.41 20.63
N SER A 208 -10.70 -18.08 21.36
CA SER A 208 -11.95 -18.83 21.31
C SER A 208 -12.75 -18.52 20.04
N LYS A 209 -13.79 -19.32 19.79
CA LYS A 209 -14.78 -19.01 18.74
C LYS A 209 -15.41 -17.63 18.93
N ALA A 210 -15.69 -17.25 20.17
CA ALA A 210 -16.30 -15.95 20.49
C ALA A 210 -15.35 -14.78 20.17
N ASP A 211 -14.05 -14.95 20.41
CA ASP A 211 -13.04 -13.96 20.03
C ASP A 211 -12.97 -13.79 18.51
N ALA A 212 -12.96 -14.90 17.78
CA ALA A 212 -12.96 -14.87 16.32
C ALA A 212 -14.23 -14.23 15.74
N GLU A 213 -15.42 -14.56 16.28
CA GLU A 213 -16.68 -13.93 15.91
C GLU A 213 -16.65 -12.41 16.17
N LYS A 214 -16.15 -12.00 17.34
CA LYS A 214 -15.98 -10.59 17.71
C LYS A 214 -15.06 -9.88 16.69
N ALA A 215 -13.88 -10.43 16.41
CA ALA A 215 -12.92 -9.85 15.47
C ALA A 215 -13.51 -9.70 14.05
N VAL A 216 -14.15 -10.76 13.53
CA VAL A 216 -14.79 -10.74 12.20
C VAL A 216 -15.92 -9.72 12.13
N ASN A 217 -16.73 -9.58 13.19
CA ASN A 217 -17.82 -8.60 13.22
C ASN A 217 -17.30 -7.15 13.23
N ILE A 218 -16.22 -6.88 13.97
CA ILE A 218 -15.53 -5.58 13.94
C ILE A 218 -15.02 -5.29 12.52
N ALA A 219 -14.36 -6.27 11.88
CA ALA A 219 -13.83 -6.13 10.53
C ALA A 219 -14.93 -5.83 9.49
N LYS A 220 -16.06 -6.54 9.54
CA LYS A 220 -17.24 -6.25 8.70
C LYS A 220 -17.75 -4.83 8.90
N ARG A 221 -17.82 -4.36 10.16
CA ARG A 221 -18.32 -3.03 10.51
C ARG A 221 -17.39 -1.92 10.00
N ILE A 222 -16.07 -2.09 10.14
CA ILE A 222 -15.09 -1.12 9.64
C ILE A 222 -15.04 -1.08 8.12
N SER A 223 -15.05 -2.25 7.47
CA SER A 223 -15.08 -2.32 6.00
C SER A 223 -16.27 -1.54 5.42
N LYS A 224 -17.48 -1.73 6.00
CA LYS A 224 -18.67 -0.96 5.59
C LYS A 224 -18.53 0.55 5.79
N GLN A 225 -17.97 0.98 6.92
CA GLN A 225 -17.77 2.41 7.21
C GLN A 225 -16.78 3.06 6.23
N ILE A 226 -15.67 2.38 5.93
CA ILE A 226 -14.69 2.87 4.96
C ILE A 226 -15.29 2.92 3.56
N GLN A 227 -15.96 1.86 3.11
CA GLN A 227 -16.61 1.86 1.79
C GLN A 227 -17.64 2.99 1.65
N ALA A 228 -18.39 3.30 2.71
CA ALA A 228 -19.30 4.44 2.71
C ALA A 228 -18.57 5.79 2.65
N ALA A 229 -17.41 5.91 3.30
CA ALA A 229 -16.59 7.12 3.27
C ALA A 229 -15.89 7.35 1.91
N LEU A 230 -15.59 6.28 1.17
CA LEU A 230 -14.99 6.35 -0.17
C LEU A 230 -15.97 6.71 -1.29
N LYS A 231 -17.28 6.52 -1.07
CA LYS A 231 -18.33 6.90 -2.03
C LYS A 231 -18.70 8.39 -1.98
N LYS A 232 -18.11 9.16 -1.05
CA LYS A 232 -18.34 10.59 -0.83
C LYS A 232 -17.16 11.40 -1.31
#